data_AF-A0A0F9LIX1-F1
#
_entry.id   AF-A0A0F9LIX1-F1
#
_cell.length_a   1.000
_cell.length_b   1.000
_cell.length_c   1.000
_cell.angle_alpha   90.00
_cell.angle_beta   90.00
_cell.angle_gamma   90.00
#
_symmetry.space_group_name_H-M   'P 1'
#
loop_
_entity.id
_entity.type
_entity.pdbx_description
1 polymer ?
#
loop_
_entity_poly.entity_id
_entity_poly.type
_entity_poly.pdbx_seq_one_letter_code
_entity_poly.pdbx_strand_id
1 'polypeptide(L)'
;MGPHFKEKIRQKILKRRGLVRTGQGHLEPMPDEPDDPNKTLAMRLIEARLGVVIEELLSEGSLKEVAVLIGVKESTVSKWRLRLGLRL
;
A
#
# COMPACT_ATOMS: atom_id res chain seq x y z
N MET A 1 25.26 -21.60 15.20
CA MET A 1 24.43 -20.95 14.17
C MET A 1 23.19 -20.36 14.84
N GLY A 2 23.12 -19.03 14.89
CA GLY A 2 22.33 -18.31 15.89
C GLY A 2 20.81 -18.38 15.70
N PRO A 3 20.04 -18.25 16.80
CA PRO A 3 18.56 -18.30 16.83
C PRO A 3 17.85 -17.32 15.87
N HIS A 4 18.57 -16.32 15.36
CA HIS A 4 18.07 -15.31 14.42
C HIS A 4 17.66 -15.83 13.03
N PHE A 5 18.24 -16.94 12.54
CA PHE A 5 17.89 -17.43 11.19
C PHE A 5 16.48 -18.02 11.13
N LYS A 6 16.13 -18.88 12.11
CA LYS A 6 14.80 -19.49 12.21
C LYS A 6 13.72 -18.41 12.42
N GLU A 7 14.03 -17.38 13.19
CA GLU A 7 13.12 -16.27 13.42
C GLU A 7 12.91 -15.41 12.17
N LYS A 8 13.96 -15.12 11.40
CA LYS A 8 13.84 -14.44 10.10
C LYS A 8 12.96 -15.21 9.10
N ILE A 9 13.13 -16.53 9.02
CA ILE A 9 12.30 -17.37 8.14
C ILE A 9 10.84 -17.36 8.61
N ARG A 10 10.63 -17.49 9.92
CA ARG A 10 9.28 -17.47 10.52
C ARG A 10 8.57 -16.14 10.26
N GLN A 11 9.24 -15.00 10.47
CA GLN A 11 8.69 -13.68 10.16
C GLN A 11 8.36 -13.52 8.68
N LYS A 12 9.21 -14.03 7.76
CA LYS A 12 8.91 -14.02 6.32
C LYS A 12 7.66 -14.85 5.97
N ILE A 13 7.50 -16.01 6.60
CA ILE A 13 6.33 -16.90 6.38
C ILE A 13 5.06 -16.24 6.92
N LEU A 14 5.13 -15.64 8.12
CA LEU A 14 4.00 -14.95 8.74
C LEU A 14 3.59 -13.70 7.94
N LYS A 15 4.57 -12.89 7.49
CA LYS A 15 4.32 -11.72 6.63
C LYS A 15 3.63 -12.11 5.31
N ARG A 16 4.04 -13.21 4.67
CA ARG A 16 3.39 -13.73 3.46
C ARG A 16 1.93 -14.15 3.67
N ARG A 17 1.55 -14.46 4.91
CA ARG A 17 0.19 -14.88 5.29
C ARG A 17 -0.63 -13.75 5.92
N GLY A 18 -0.11 -12.52 5.93
CA GLY A 18 -0.77 -11.38 6.57
C GLY A 18 -0.92 -11.55 8.08
N LEU A 19 0.00 -12.27 8.74
CA LEU A 19 -0.06 -12.55 10.17
C LEU A 19 1.18 -11.98 10.89
N VAL A 20 1.00 -11.52 12.12
CA VAL A 20 2.05 -11.14 13.05
C VAL A 20 1.86 -11.90 14.37
N ARG A 21 2.95 -12.20 15.08
CA ARG A 21 2.86 -12.82 16.40
C ARG A 21 2.88 -11.74 17.47
N THR A 22 1.83 -11.65 18.28
CA THR A 22 1.77 -10.79 19.46
C THR A 22 1.90 -11.62 20.74
N GLY A 23 2.69 -11.11 21.69
CA GLY A 23 2.94 -11.77 22.98
C GLY A 23 3.61 -13.16 22.89
N GLN A 24 3.14 -14.10 23.72
CA GLN A 24 3.76 -15.43 23.89
C GLN A 24 3.26 -16.50 22.90
N GLY A 25 2.39 -16.20 21.94
CA GLY A 25 1.83 -17.26 21.09
C GLY A 25 0.66 -16.92 20.17
N HIS A 26 0.07 -15.74 20.28
CA HIS A 26 -1.10 -15.40 19.47
C HIS A 26 -0.65 -14.94 18.07
N LEU A 27 -1.30 -15.45 17.03
CA LEU A 27 -1.17 -14.94 15.67
C LEU A 27 -2.34 -13.99 15.43
N GLU A 28 -2.03 -12.71 15.25
CA GLU A 28 -3.02 -11.70 14.87
C GLU A 28 -2.82 -11.34 13.40
N PRO A 29 -3.88 -10.89 12.70
CA PRO A 29 -3.70 -10.25 11.41
C PRO A 29 -2.65 -9.14 11.56
N MET A 30 -1.76 -9.04 10.57
CA MET A 30 -0.80 -7.94 10.53
C MET A 30 -1.60 -6.63 10.66
N PRO A 31 -1.18 -5.73 11.56
CA PRO A 31 -1.74 -4.39 11.54
C PRO A 31 -1.56 -3.84 10.13
N ASP A 32 -2.60 -3.18 9.61
CA ASP A 32 -2.49 -2.44 8.36
C ASP A 32 -1.19 -1.62 8.39
N GLU A 33 -0.46 -1.62 7.27
CA GLU A 33 0.77 -0.83 7.18
C GLU A 33 0.48 0.60 7.66
N PRO A 34 1.40 1.21 8.41
CA PRO A 34 1.17 2.54 8.96
C PRO A 34 0.71 3.46 7.84
N ASP A 35 -0.47 4.02 8.04
CA ASP A 35 -1.17 4.88 7.11
C ASP A 35 -0.22 5.96 6.57
N ASP A 36 0.10 5.89 5.27
CA ASP A 36 0.93 6.92 4.65
C ASP A 36 0.22 8.28 4.80
N PRO A 37 0.84 9.29 5.45
CA PRO A 37 0.22 10.58 5.69
C PRO A 37 -0.04 11.35 4.38
N ASN A 38 0.65 11.00 3.29
CA ASN A 38 0.45 11.56 1.97
C ASN A 38 -0.69 10.87 1.22
N LYS A 39 -1.18 9.72 1.67
CA LYS A 39 -2.34 9.06 1.06
C LYS A 39 -3.66 9.60 1.61
N THR A 40 -4.49 10.14 0.72
CA THR A 40 -5.86 10.55 1.06
C THR A 40 -6.77 9.33 1.23
N LEU A 41 -7.86 9.47 2.00
CA LEU A 41 -8.87 8.42 2.14
C LEU A 41 -9.38 7.90 0.78
N ALA A 42 -9.57 8.80 -0.19
CA ALA A 42 -10.00 8.42 -1.54
C ALA A 42 -8.98 7.52 -2.24
N MET A 43 -7.68 7.76 -2.08
CA MET A 43 -6.64 6.89 -2.62
C MET A 43 -6.73 5.49 -2.00
N ARG A 44 -6.84 5.41 -0.67
CA ARG A 44 -6.92 4.13 0.06
C ARG A 44 -8.15 3.31 -0.34
N LEU A 45 -9.29 3.98 -0.53
CA LEU A 45 -10.50 3.33 -1.03
C LEU A 45 -10.33 2.79 -2.46
N ILE A 46 -9.58 3.50 -3.32
CA ILE A 46 -9.26 3.03 -4.66
C ILE A 46 -8.32 1.82 -4.60
N GLU A 47 -7.29 1.86 -3.75
CA GLU A 47 -6.38 0.74 -3.53
C GLU A 47 -7.14 -0.51 -3.05
N ALA A 48 -8.00 -0.35 -2.05
CA ALA A 48 -8.83 -1.44 -1.54
C ALA A 48 -9.81 -1.98 -2.60
N ARG A 49 -10.36 -1.11 -3.46
CA ARG A 49 -11.28 -1.50 -4.53
C ARG A 49 -10.59 -2.25 -5.66
N LEU A 50 -9.39 -1.82 -6.04
CA LEU A 50 -8.68 -2.31 -7.23
C LEU A 50 -7.62 -3.37 -6.90
N GLY A 51 -7.21 -3.50 -5.64
CA GLY A 51 -6.15 -4.42 -5.22
C GLY A 51 -4.76 -4.03 -5.75
N VAL A 52 -4.57 -2.77 -6.14
CA VAL A 52 -3.32 -2.23 -6.67
C VAL A 52 -2.90 -1.01 -5.86
N VAL A 53 -1.60 -0.73 -5.84
CA VAL A 53 -1.03 0.42 -5.15
C VAL A 53 -1.30 1.69 -5.97
N ILE A 54 -1.74 2.78 -5.31
CA ILE A 54 -2.15 3.99 -6.02
C ILE A 54 -0.97 4.64 -6.76
N GLU A 55 0.25 4.52 -6.23
CA GLU A 55 1.48 5.02 -6.85
C GLU A 55 1.74 4.36 -8.20
N GLU A 56 1.57 3.04 -8.31
CA GLU A 56 1.75 2.30 -9.57
C GLU A 56 0.72 2.80 -10.61
N LEU A 57 -0.54 2.86 -10.21
CA LEU A 57 -1.64 3.34 -11.05
C LEU A 57 -1.41 4.78 -11.52
N LEU A 58 -0.94 5.64 -10.62
CA LEU A 58 -0.64 7.04 -10.92
C LEU A 58 0.62 7.19 -11.76
N SER A 59 1.52 6.20 -11.84
CA SER A 59 2.81 6.33 -12.56
C SER A 59 2.74 5.89 -14.01
N GLU A 60 1.88 4.93 -14.35
CA GLU A 60 1.89 4.29 -15.69
C GLU A 60 1.12 5.04 -16.78
N GLY A 61 0.01 5.72 -16.45
CA GLY A 61 -0.87 6.34 -17.45
C GLY A 61 -0.69 7.85 -17.64
N SER A 62 -1.38 8.44 -18.62
CA SER A 62 -1.61 9.90 -18.66
C SER A 62 -2.60 10.34 -17.57
N LEU A 63 -2.63 11.64 -17.22
CA LEU A 63 -3.60 12.16 -16.25
C LEU A 63 -5.05 11.83 -16.64
N LYS A 64 -5.35 11.88 -17.94
CA LYS A 64 -6.67 11.62 -18.50
C LYS A 64 -7.07 10.15 -18.39
N GLU A 65 -6.19 9.24 -18.78
CA GLU A 65 -6.47 7.79 -18.70
C GLU A 65 -6.71 7.36 -17.26
N VAL A 66 -5.85 7.81 -16.35
CA VAL A 66 -5.97 7.50 -14.92
C VAL A 66 -7.24 8.10 -14.33
N ALA A 67 -7.58 9.33 -14.68
CA ALA A 67 -8.81 9.99 -14.25
C ALA A 67 -10.07 9.24 -14.67
N VAL A 68 -10.12 8.78 -15.92
CA VAL A 68 -11.22 7.97 -16.46
C VAL A 68 -11.31 6.62 -15.73
N LEU A 69 -10.17 5.95 -15.55
CA LEU A 69 -10.10 4.62 -14.92
C LEU A 69 -10.62 4.63 -13.48
N ILE A 70 -10.25 5.64 -12.68
CA ILE A 70 -10.64 5.72 -11.26
C ILE A 70 -11.86 6.60 -11.00
N GLY A 71 -12.44 7.21 -12.04
CA GLY A 71 -13.66 8.01 -11.94
C GLY A 71 -13.48 9.33 -11.19
N VAL A 72 -12.34 10.01 -11.36
CA VAL A 72 -12.07 11.33 -10.75
C VAL A 72 -11.68 12.35 -11.82
N LYS A 73 -11.55 13.63 -11.43
CA LYS A 73 -11.08 14.68 -12.35
C LYS A 73 -9.56 14.58 -12.56
N GLU A 74 -9.08 14.94 -13.75
CA GLU A 74 -7.64 15.02 -14.07
C GLU A 74 -6.86 15.92 -13.10
N SER A 75 -7.48 17.00 -12.63
CA SER A 75 -6.91 17.90 -11.63
C SER A 75 -6.70 17.23 -10.26
N THR A 76 -7.54 16.24 -9.92
CA THR A 76 -7.36 15.40 -8.72
C THR A 76 -6.13 14.51 -8.88
N VAL A 77 -6.03 13.81 -10.02
CA VAL A 77 -4.85 12.97 -10.36
C VAL A 77 -3.56 13.78 -10.32
N SER A 78 -3.58 14.99 -10.89
CA SER A 78 -2.44 15.92 -10.87
C SER A 78 -2.00 16.27 -9.45
N LYS A 79 -2.95 16.61 -8.56
CA LYS A 79 -2.66 16.93 -7.15
C LYS A 79 -2.14 15.71 -6.40
N TRP A 80 -2.66 14.53 -6.71
CA TRP A 80 -2.23 13.27 -6.10
C TRP A 80 -0.80 12.91 -6.47
N ARG A 81 -0.42 13.03 -7.76
CA ARG A 81 0.97 12.86 -8.18
C ARG A 81 1.92 13.83 -7.49
N LEU A 82 1.52 15.10 -7.37
CA LEU A 82 2.33 16.10 -6.66
C LEU A 82 2.50 15.73 -5.18
N ARG A 83 1.41 15.33 -4.51
CA ARG A 83 1.43 14.96 -3.09
C ARG A 83 2.32 13.74 -2.82
N LEU A 84 2.35 12.79 -3.75
CA LEU A 84 3.12 11.55 -3.65
C LEU A 84 4.55 11.68 -4.22
N GLY A 85 4.96 12.87 -4.67
CA GLY A 85 6.29 13.07 -5.24
C GLY A 85 6.53 12.35 -6.57
N LEU A 86 5.46 12.01 -7.30
CA LEU A 86 5.53 11.31 -8.59
C LEU A 86 5.78 12.24 -9.78
N ARG A 87 6.01 13.54 -9.52
CA ARG A 87 6.47 14.51 -10.52
C ARG A 87 7.97 14.71 -10.32
N LEU A 88 8.75 14.42 -11.37
CA LEU A 88 10.09 14.99 -11.57
C LEU A 88 9.96 16.44 -12.03
#